data_AF-F1VY05-F1
#
_entry.id   AF-F1VY05-F1
#
_cell.length_a   1.000
_cell.length_b   1.000
_cell.length_c   1.000
_cell.angle_alpha   90.00
_cell.angle_beta   90.00
_cell.angle_gamma   90.00
#
_symmetry.space_group_name_H-M   'P 1'
#
loop_
_entity.id
_entity.type
_entity.pdbx_description
1 polymer ?
#
loop_
_entity_poly.entity_id
_entity_poly.type
_entity_poly.pdbx_seq_one_letter_code
_entity_poly.pdbx_strand_id
1 'polypeptide(L)'
;MQTLIDTRLHGADHRTSPVTNAGIVPAEFDATMIEEAHQRSANYGVPKTASPDYDPLGRADMAFVLEQNRLLHNHAAPVMETLYEQIINTHNMVILTDVTGLIIHTLGDADFLEKADRVALSPGVAWSEQSKGTNAIGTAIAEKVPTSIHADQHYLDANRFLTCSAAPIFDVRGNVVGVLDVTGDQHNFHKHTMALVRMSAPNDREPAVRGSL
;
A
#
# COMPACT_ATOMS: atom_id res chain seq x y z
N MET A 1 59.85 -10.88 43.31
CA MET A 1 60.28 -9.52 42.94
C MET A 1 60.17 -9.45 41.42
N GLN A 2 59.04 -9.00 40.89
CA GLN A 2 58.82 -8.91 39.44
C GLN A 2 58.04 -7.63 39.10
N THR A 3 58.56 -6.96 38.08
CA THR A 3 58.37 -5.59 37.63
C THR A 3 57.07 -5.37 36.84
N LEU A 4 56.61 -4.12 36.85
CA LEU A 4 55.49 -3.53 36.12
C LEU A 4 55.67 -3.49 34.58
N ILE A 5 54.55 -3.68 33.89
CA ILE A 5 53.99 -2.97 32.70
C ILE A 5 54.89 -2.79 31.47
N ASP A 6 54.42 -3.30 30.31
CA ASP A 6 54.23 -2.41 29.15
C ASP A 6 53.15 -2.89 28.17
N THR A 7 52.28 -1.95 27.82
CA THR A 7 51.03 -2.09 27.08
C THR A 7 51.18 -1.40 25.73
N ARG A 8 51.15 -2.11 24.59
CA ARG A 8 50.84 -1.53 23.28
C ARG A 8 50.21 -2.56 22.35
N LEU A 9 48.89 -2.49 22.17
CA LEU A 9 48.22 -2.98 20.96
C LEU A 9 47.76 -1.76 20.16
N HIS A 10 48.29 -1.65 18.95
CA HIS A 10 47.95 -0.66 17.94
C HIS A 10 46.49 -0.81 17.52
N GLY A 11 45.77 0.31 17.47
CA GLY A 11 44.37 0.38 17.06
C GLY A 11 44.18 0.05 15.58
N ALA A 12 43.22 -0.83 15.31
CA ALA A 12 42.53 -0.89 14.03
C ALA A 12 41.29 -0.01 14.15
N ASP A 13 41.29 1.08 13.38
CA ASP A 13 40.26 2.09 13.26
C ASP A 13 39.02 1.48 12.58
N HIS A 14 38.14 0.84 13.37
CA HIS A 14 36.82 0.40 12.89
C HIS A 14 35.91 1.62 12.73
N ARG A 15 36.04 2.30 11.58
CA ARG A 15 35.01 3.22 11.10
C ARG A 15 33.77 2.40 10.78
N THR A 16 32.85 2.34 11.73
CA THR A 16 31.49 1.86 11.52
C THR A 16 30.79 2.82 10.57
N SER A 17 30.64 2.42 9.31
CA SER A 17 29.72 3.08 8.38
C SER A 17 28.31 3.07 8.98
N PRO A 18 27.52 4.16 8.87
CA PRO A 18 26.15 4.15 9.32
C PRO A 18 25.34 3.23 8.41
N VAL A 19 24.67 2.25 9.01
CA VAL A 19 23.60 1.48 8.36
C VAL A 19 22.48 2.46 8.05
N THR A 20 22.32 2.82 6.77
CA THR A 20 21.16 3.58 6.31
C THR A 20 19.91 2.72 6.48
N ASN A 21 18.99 3.19 7.33
CA ASN A 21 17.75 2.50 7.64
C ASN A 21 16.82 2.51 6.41
N ALA A 22 16.95 1.50 5.56
CA ALA A 22 16.09 1.27 4.40
C ALA A 22 14.69 0.89 4.90
N GLY A 23 13.80 1.86 5.10
CA GLY A 23 12.44 1.54 5.52
C GLY A 23 11.56 2.68 5.99
N ILE A 24 12.14 3.81 6.42
CA ILE A 24 11.35 4.95 6.90
C ILE A 24 11.40 6.04 5.84
N VAL A 25 10.30 6.20 5.12
CA VAL A 25 10.07 7.40 4.31
C VAL A 25 9.96 8.57 5.31
N PRO A 26 10.71 9.68 5.14
CA PRO A 26 10.64 10.80 6.07
C PRO A 26 9.21 11.32 6.20
N ALA A 27 8.75 11.63 7.41
CA ALA A 27 7.37 12.08 7.65
C ALA A 27 6.96 13.32 6.82
N GLU A 28 7.92 14.17 6.44
CA GLU A 28 7.72 15.33 5.54
C GLU A 28 7.39 14.92 4.10
N PHE A 29 7.97 13.80 3.63
CA PHE A 29 7.69 13.24 2.31
C PHE A 29 6.27 12.65 2.26
N ASP A 30 5.84 12.00 3.34
CA ASP A 30 4.46 11.50 3.46
C ASP A 30 3.45 12.66 3.43
N ALA A 31 3.68 13.73 4.21
CA ALA A 31 2.75 14.87 4.26
C ALA A 31 2.58 15.56 2.89
N THR A 32 3.67 15.76 2.16
CA THR A 32 3.64 16.38 0.82
C THR A 32 2.86 15.50 -0.17
N MET A 33 3.07 14.19 -0.12
CA MET A 33 2.34 13.23 -0.97
C MET A 33 0.83 13.26 -0.72
N ILE A 34 0.40 13.33 0.55
CA ILE A 34 -1.03 13.42 0.88
C ILE A 34 -1.64 14.69 0.29
N GLU A 35 -0.96 15.84 0.41
CA GLU A 35 -1.44 17.11 -0.12
C GLU A 35 -1.56 17.06 -1.66
N GLU A 36 -0.55 16.54 -2.35
CA GLU A 36 -0.58 16.36 -3.80
C GLU A 36 -1.71 15.42 -4.24
N ALA A 37 -1.92 14.32 -3.52
CA ALA A 37 -3.03 13.39 -3.78
C ALA A 37 -4.40 14.06 -3.55
N HIS A 38 -4.53 14.88 -2.51
CA HIS A 38 -5.76 15.63 -2.24
C HIS A 38 -6.03 16.64 -3.35
N GLN A 39 -4.98 17.31 -3.84
CA GLN A 39 -5.09 18.26 -4.94
C GLN A 39 -5.50 17.56 -6.25
N ARG A 40 -4.94 16.40 -6.57
CA ARG A 40 -5.37 15.59 -7.73
C ARG A 40 -6.85 15.20 -7.60
N SER A 41 -7.24 14.71 -6.43
CA SER A 41 -8.64 14.32 -6.14
C SER A 41 -9.62 15.47 -6.30
N ALA A 42 -9.24 16.67 -5.84
CA ALA A 42 -10.01 17.89 -6.05
C ALA A 42 -10.11 18.27 -7.55
N ASN A 43 -9.02 18.12 -8.30
CA ASN A 43 -9.00 18.39 -9.74
C ASN A 43 -9.86 17.40 -10.55
N TYR A 44 -10.02 16.16 -10.08
CA TYR A 44 -10.98 15.20 -10.65
C TYR A 44 -12.44 15.56 -10.35
N GLY A 45 -12.70 16.53 -9.45
CA GLY A 45 -14.04 16.97 -9.08
C GLY A 45 -14.74 16.04 -8.10
N VAL A 46 -14.00 15.15 -7.41
CA VAL A 46 -14.57 14.24 -6.41
C VAL A 46 -15.06 15.07 -5.20
N PRO A 47 -16.35 14.98 -4.81
CA PRO A 47 -16.84 15.64 -3.59
C PRO A 47 -16.39 14.87 -2.35
N LYS A 48 -15.86 15.55 -1.32
CA LYS A 48 -15.44 14.90 -0.04
C LYS A 48 -16.57 14.15 0.66
N THR A 49 -17.80 14.63 0.50
CA THR A 49 -19.03 14.06 1.07
C THR A 49 -19.71 13.06 0.14
N ALA A 50 -19.07 12.66 -0.98
CA ALA A 50 -19.65 11.68 -1.88
C ALA A 50 -19.84 10.35 -1.13
N SER A 51 -21.01 9.75 -1.31
CA SER A 51 -21.22 8.38 -0.88
C SER A 51 -20.36 7.44 -1.72
N PRO A 52 -19.86 6.34 -1.14
CA PRO A 52 -19.21 5.31 -1.92
C PRO A 52 -20.18 4.83 -3.02
N ASP A 53 -19.79 5.02 -4.28
CA ASP A 53 -20.51 4.41 -5.41
C ASP A 53 -20.37 2.87 -5.38
N TYR A 54 -21.50 2.18 -5.53
CA TYR A 54 -21.69 0.74 -5.43
C TYR A 54 -22.10 0.14 -6.77
N ASP A 55 -21.37 0.50 -7.83
CA ASP A 55 -21.58 -0.06 -9.16
C ASP A 55 -20.44 -1.02 -9.52
N PRO A 56 -20.41 -2.24 -8.94
CA PRO A 56 -19.43 -3.23 -9.36
C PRO A 56 -19.70 -3.62 -10.80
N LEU A 57 -18.62 -3.84 -11.56
CA LEU A 57 -18.74 -4.31 -12.94
C LEU A 57 -19.66 -5.53 -13.07
N GLY A 58 -20.46 -5.53 -14.14
CA GLY A 58 -21.29 -6.68 -14.49
C GLY A 58 -20.43 -7.93 -14.70
N ARG A 59 -21.02 -9.11 -14.50
CA ARG A 59 -20.31 -10.40 -14.56
C ARG A 59 -19.48 -10.59 -15.84
N ALA A 60 -20.01 -10.18 -17.00
CA ALA A 60 -19.32 -10.32 -18.28
C ALA A 60 -18.07 -9.44 -18.35
N ASP A 61 -18.18 -8.18 -17.93
CA ASP A 61 -17.07 -7.24 -17.90
C ASP A 61 -16.02 -7.68 -16.87
N MET A 62 -16.45 -8.17 -15.71
CA MET A 62 -15.55 -8.72 -14.70
C MET A 62 -14.77 -9.93 -15.19
N ALA A 63 -15.42 -10.86 -15.92
CA ALA A 63 -14.74 -12.01 -16.51
C ALA A 63 -13.69 -11.57 -17.55
N PHE A 64 -13.98 -10.54 -18.33
CA PHE A 64 -13.04 -9.97 -19.28
C PHE A 64 -11.84 -9.33 -18.57
N VAL A 65 -12.06 -8.55 -17.51
CA VAL A 65 -11.01 -7.96 -16.68
C VAL A 65 -10.12 -9.04 -16.06
N LEU A 66 -10.69 -10.12 -15.51
CA LEU A 66 -9.93 -11.21 -14.93
C LEU A 66 -9.06 -11.94 -15.96
N GLU A 67 -9.55 -12.14 -17.19
CA GLU A 67 -8.73 -12.73 -18.26
C GLU A 67 -7.60 -11.79 -18.70
N GLN A 68 -7.86 -10.49 -18.81
CA GLN A 68 -6.81 -9.50 -19.10
C GLN A 68 -5.72 -9.45 -18.02
N ASN A 69 -6.11 -9.65 -16.76
CA ASN A 69 -5.22 -9.61 -15.60
C ASN A 69 -4.77 -11.00 -15.13
N ARG A 70 -4.95 -12.05 -15.95
CA ARG A 70 -4.74 -13.45 -15.52
C ARG A 70 -3.33 -13.70 -14.99
N LEU A 71 -2.30 -13.13 -15.63
CA LEU A 71 -0.92 -13.28 -15.17
C LEU A 71 -0.71 -12.61 -13.81
N LEU A 72 -1.17 -11.36 -13.65
CA LEU A 72 -1.09 -10.65 -12.38
C LEU A 72 -1.79 -11.44 -11.27
N HIS A 73 -3.04 -11.84 -11.51
CA HIS A 73 -3.85 -12.59 -10.55
C HIS A 73 -3.18 -13.90 -10.13
N ASN A 74 -2.70 -14.70 -11.10
CA ASN A 74 -2.10 -16.00 -10.80
C ASN A 74 -0.80 -15.90 -9.97
N HIS A 75 -0.04 -14.82 -10.13
CA HIS A 75 1.18 -14.61 -9.33
C HIS A 75 0.88 -13.98 -7.97
N ALA A 76 -0.11 -13.08 -7.91
CA ALA A 76 -0.46 -12.37 -6.69
C ALA A 76 -1.31 -13.21 -5.73
N ALA A 77 -2.18 -14.11 -6.21
CA ALA A 77 -3.09 -14.86 -5.34
C ALA A 77 -2.38 -15.67 -4.22
N PRO A 78 -1.30 -16.45 -4.48
CA PRO A 78 -0.59 -17.15 -3.40
C PRO A 78 0.09 -16.20 -2.40
N VAL A 79 0.54 -15.04 -2.87
CA VAL A 79 1.12 -13.99 -2.03
C VAL A 79 0.04 -13.37 -1.14
N MET A 80 -1.15 -13.11 -1.69
CA MET A 80 -2.29 -12.60 -0.94
C MET A 80 -2.71 -13.59 0.14
N GLU A 81 -2.77 -14.89 -0.16
CA GLU A 81 -3.08 -15.95 0.81
C GLU A 81 -2.06 -15.96 1.95
N THR A 82 -0.76 -15.97 1.62
CA THR A 82 0.32 -15.93 2.62
C THR A 82 0.24 -14.68 3.49
N LEU A 83 0.01 -13.51 2.89
CA LEU A 83 -0.13 -12.25 3.61
C LEU A 83 -1.36 -12.26 4.52
N TYR A 84 -2.49 -12.76 4.02
CA TYR A 84 -3.73 -12.90 4.78
C TYR A 84 -3.53 -13.79 6.01
N GLU A 85 -2.83 -14.93 5.88
CA GLU A 85 -2.50 -15.81 7.01
C GLU A 85 -1.69 -15.10 8.12
N GLN A 86 -0.86 -14.11 7.77
CA GLN A 86 -0.10 -13.33 8.77
C GLN A 86 -0.95 -12.29 9.51
N ILE A 87 -2.09 -11.90 8.94
CA ILE A 87 -2.95 -10.82 9.46
C ILE A 87 -4.36 -11.30 9.78
N ILE A 88 -4.65 -12.60 9.71
CA ILE A 88 -5.98 -13.14 10.00
C ILE A 88 -6.41 -12.82 11.44
N ASN A 89 -7.70 -12.57 11.66
CA ASN A 89 -8.28 -12.15 12.95
C ASN A 89 -7.79 -10.79 13.45
N THR A 90 -7.29 -9.92 12.57
CA THR A 90 -6.93 -8.54 12.92
C THR A 90 -7.94 -7.51 12.39
N HIS A 91 -9.08 -7.96 11.87
CA HIS A 91 -10.13 -7.13 11.25
C HIS A 91 -9.60 -6.36 10.04
N ASN A 92 -8.88 -7.08 9.17
CA ASN A 92 -8.24 -6.55 7.98
C ASN A 92 -8.65 -7.38 6.75
N MET A 93 -8.40 -6.81 5.58
CA MET A 93 -8.58 -7.46 4.28
C MET A 93 -7.40 -7.15 3.37
N VAL A 94 -6.97 -8.17 2.62
CA VAL A 94 -6.01 -8.06 1.52
C VAL A 94 -6.78 -7.84 0.23
N ILE A 95 -6.37 -6.86 -0.56
CA ILE A 95 -7.00 -6.46 -1.81
C ILE A 95 -5.95 -6.48 -2.92
N LEU A 96 -6.33 -6.97 -4.08
CA LEU A 96 -5.57 -6.86 -5.32
C LEU A 96 -6.37 -6.06 -6.33
N THR A 97 -5.74 -5.06 -6.94
CA THR A 97 -6.30 -4.30 -8.05
C THR A 97 -5.48 -4.46 -9.31
N ASP A 98 -6.11 -4.20 -10.45
CA ASP A 98 -5.39 -3.95 -11.69
C ASP A 98 -4.72 -2.56 -11.70
N VAL A 99 -4.04 -2.23 -12.80
CA VAL A 99 -3.32 -0.96 -13.01
C VAL A 99 -4.21 0.28 -12.94
N THR A 100 -5.52 0.15 -13.13
CA THR A 100 -6.48 1.26 -13.06
C THR A 100 -7.03 1.48 -11.66
N GLY A 101 -6.72 0.57 -10.72
CA GLY A 101 -7.28 0.58 -9.37
C GLY A 101 -8.62 -0.14 -9.28
N LEU A 102 -8.99 -0.94 -10.28
CA LEU A 102 -10.19 -1.79 -10.23
C LEU A 102 -9.89 -3.02 -9.37
N ILE A 103 -10.69 -3.26 -8.34
CA ILE A 103 -10.52 -4.43 -7.46
C ILE A 103 -10.80 -5.71 -8.26
N ILE A 104 -9.85 -6.64 -8.28
CA ILE A 104 -9.97 -7.92 -8.97
C ILE A 104 -10.03 -9.14 -8.03
N HIS A 105 -9.52 -9.01 -6.80
CA HIS A 105 -9.57 -10.06 -5.79
C HIS A 105 -9.48 -9.46 -4.38
N THR A 106 -10.22 -10.01 -3.42
CA THR A 106 -10.21 -9.66 -2.01
C THR A 106 -10.15 -10.92 -1.11
N LEU A 107 -9.38 -10.87 -0.02
CA LEU A 107 -9.34 -11.89 1.05
C LEU A 107 -9.45 -11.20 2.41
N GLY A 108 -10.46 -11.46 3.22
CA GLY A 108 -10.65 -10.75 4.49
C GLY A 108 -11.51 -11.49 5.50
N ASP A 109 -11.42 -11.05 6.77
CA ASP A 109 -12.24 -11.57 7.86
C ASP A 109 -13.73 -11.25 7.61
N ALA A 110 -14.63 -12.21 7.84
CA ALA A 110 -16.07 -12.05 7.59
C ALA A 110 -16.68 -10.80 8.27
N ASP A 111 -16.26 -10.51 9.50
CA ASP A 111 -16.75 -9.37 10.28
C ASP A 111 -16.24 -8.02 9.73
N PHE A 112 -15.09 -8.01 9.05
CA PHE A 112 -14.60 -6.82 8.36
C PHE A 112 -15.21 -6.66 6.97
N LEU A 113 -15.56 -7.76 6.29
CA LEU A 113 -16.24 -7.70 4.99
C LEU A 113 -17.54 -6.88 5.05
N GLU A 114 -18.33 -6.99 6.13
CA GLU A 114 -19.54 -6.16 6.29
C GLU A 114 -19.22 -4.66 6.41
N LYS A 115 -18.12 -4.29 7.07
CA LYS A 115 -17.66 -2.89 7.16
C LYS A 115 -17.07 -2.41 5.83
N ALA A 116 -16.32 -3.27 5.15
CA ALA A 116 -15.74 -3.02 3.83
C ALA A 116 -16.82 -2.82 2.76
N ASP A 117 -17.93 -3.55 2.88
CA ASP A 117 -19.12 -3.34 2.08
C ASP A 117 -19.77 -1.97 2.34
N ARG A 118 -19.44 -1.24 3.42
CA ARG A 118 -19.92 0.15 3.61
C ARG A 118 -19.14 1.19 2.82
N VAL A 119 -18.07 0.77 2.14
CA VAL A 119 -17.21 1.64 1.31
C VAL A 119 -17.00 1.11 -0.10
N ALA A 120 -17.71 0.06 -0.50
CA ALA A 120 -17.57 -0.58 -1.81
C ALA A 120 -16.15 -1.15 -2.05
N LEU A 121 -15.60 -1.83 -1.05
CA LEU A 121 -14.34 -2.59 -1.16
C LEU A 121 -14.59 -4.01 -1.65
N SER A 122 -15.13 -4.15 -2.86
CA SER A 122 -15.47 -5.45 -3.44
C SER A 122 -14.99 -5.57 -4.90
N PRO A 123 -14.77 -6.81 -5.39
CA PRO A 123 -14.36 -7.02 -6.77
C PRO A 123 -15.30 -6.35 -7.78
N GLY A 124 -14.70 -5.70 -8.79
CA GLY A 124 -15.41 -4.92 -9.80
C GLY A 124 -15.62 -3.45 -9.45
N VAL A 125 -15.18 -2.97 -8.29
CA VAL A 125 -15.28 -1.55 -7.91
C VAL A 125 -13.95 -0.83 -8.12
N ALA A 126 -14.00 0.37 -8.71
CA ALA A 126 -12.83 1.20 -8.96
C ALA A 126 -12.44 2.04 -7.73
N TRP A 127 -11.17 1.95 -7.35
CA TRP A 127 -10.53 2.67 -6.24
C TRP A 127 -9.43 3.64 -6.69
N SER A 128 -9.47 4.10 -7.94
CA SER A 128 -8.62 5.20 -8.41
C SER A 128 -8.92 6.51 -7.65
N GLU A 129 -7.96 7.44 -7.63
CA GLU A 129 -8.21 8.79 -7.08
C GLU A 129 -9.34 9.52 -7.80
N GLN A 130 -9.55 9.26 -9.09
CA GLN A 130 -10.65 9.84 -9.87
C GLN A 130 -12.02 9.32 -9.41
N SER A 131 -12.08 8.08 -8.91
CA SER A 131 -13.31 7.44 -8.44
C SER A 131 -13.59 7.73 -6.97
N LYS A 132 -12.58 7.55 -6.10
CA LYS A 132 -12.74 7.53 -4.63
C LYS A 132 -11.90 8.59 -3.92
N GLY A 133 -11.31 9.55 -4.65
CA GLY A 133 -10.37 10.52 -4.09
C GLY A 133 -9.12 9.84 -3.49
N THR A 134 -8.32 10.59 -2.74
CA THR A 134 -7.12 10.08 -2.08
C THR A 134 -7.43 8.88 -1.21
N ASN A 135 -6.79 7.78 -1.56
CA ASN A 135 -6.83 6.47 -0.91
C ASN A 135 -5.53 5.73 -1.27
N ALA A 136 -5.15 4.71 -0.51
CA ALA A 136 -3.83 4.11 -0.67
C ALA A 136 -3.63 3.46 -2.05
N ILE A 137 -4.65 2.83 -2.62
CA ILE A 137 -4.59 2.19 -3.95
C ILE A 137 -4.34 3.23 -5.03
N GLY A 138 -5.22 4.24 -5.12
CA GLY A 138 -5.12 5.29 -6.14
C GLY A 138 -3.81 6.09 -6.04
N THR A 139 -3.41 6.43 -4.82
CA THR A 139 -2.17 7.18 -4.59
C THR A 139 -0.94 6.35 -4.92
N ALA A 140 -0.91 5.06 -4.56
CA ALA A 140 0.20 4.16 -4.91
C ALA A 140 0.37 4.01 -6.43
N ILE A 141 -0.73 4.01 -7.20
CA ILE A 141 -0.69 4.00 -8.67
C ILE A 141 -0.09 5.32 -9.19
N ALA A 142 -0.56 6.47 -8.69
CA ALA A 142 -0.12 7.79 -9.13
C ALA A 142 1.36 8.04 -8.83
N GLU A 143 1.79 7.71 -7.61
CA GLU A 143 3.15 7.99 -7.12
C GLU A 143 4.15 6.89 -7.46
N LYS A 144 3.66 5.68 -7.79
CA LYS A 144 4.49 4.49 -8.05
C LYS A 144 5.39 4.14 -6.87
N VAL A 145 4.90 4.35 -5.65
CA VAL A 145 5.59 3.99 -4.41
C VAL A 145 4.60 3.38 -3.42
N PRO A 146 5.08 2.53 -2.49
CA PRO A 146 4.26 2.08 -1.38
C PRO A 146 3.72 3.26 -0.59
N THR A 147 2.42 3.25 -0.29
CA THR A 147 1.67 4.38 0.28
C THR A 147 0.77 3.91 1.40
N SER A 148 0.84 4.60 2.54
CA SER A 148 -0.12 4.44 3.64
C SER A 148 -1.07 5.63 3.66
N ILE A 149 -2.37 5.37 3.78
CA ILE A 149 -3.39 6.40 4.01
C ILE A 149 -4.16 6.01 5.27
N HIS A 150 -4.17 6.89 6.26
CA HIS A 150 -4.76 6.66 7.56
C HIS A 150 -5.85 7.69 7.85
N ALA A 151 -7.04 7.22 8.24
CA ALA A 151 -8.11 8.04 8.78
C ALA A 151 -8.44 9.26 7.91
N ASP A 152 -8.26 10.47 8.44
CA ASP A 152 -8.54 11.76 7.81
C ASP A 152 -7.65 12.09 6.60
N GLN A 153 -6.59 11.32 6.37
CA GLN A 153 -5.82 11.37 5.13
C GLN A 153 -6.63 10.86 3.93
N HIS A 154 -7.67 10.05 4.15
CA HIS A 154 -8.62 9.71 3.10
C HIS A 154 -9.39 10.97 2.68
N TYR A 155 -9.47 11.20 1.37
CA TYR A 155 -10.15 12.36 0.83
C TYR A 155 -11.66 12.33 1.08
N LEU A 156 -12.28 11.15 0.90
CA LEU A 156 -13.69 10.93 1.18
C LEU A 156 -13.95 10.75 2.68
N ASP A 157 -14.93 11.48 3.21
CA ASP A 157 -15.35 11.38 4.61
C ASP A 157 -15.81 9.96 4.95
N ALA A 158 -16.49 9.29 4.01
CA ALA A 158 -16.96 7.92 4.16
C ALA A 158 -15.81 6.90 4.37
N ASN A 159 -14.59 7.20 3.90
CA ASN A 159 -13.45 6.30 3.99
C ASN A 159 -12.60 6.53 5.25
N ARG A 160 -12.90 7.56 6.06
CA ARG A 160 -12.06 7.95 7.21
C ARG A 160 -12.03 6.97 8.38
N PHE A 161 -12.87 5.94 8.38
CA PHE A 161 -12.74 4.87 9.36
C PHE A 161 -11.67 3.84 8.97
N LEU A 162 -11.08 3.96 7.78
CA LEU A 162 -10.11 3.02 7.25
C LEU A 162 -8.68 3.43 7.59
N THR A 163 -7.83 2.44 7.65
CA THR A 163 -6.39 2.58 7.47
C THR A 163 -5.93 1.61 6.39
N CYS A 164 -5.19 2.12 5.42
CA CYS A 164 -4.79 1.38 4.24
C CYS A 164 -3.27 1.41 4.07
N SER A 165 -2.71 0.31 3.58
CA SER A 165 -1.30 0.16 3.26
C SER A 165 -1.20 -0.54 1.91
N ALA A 166 -0.84 0.22 0.88
CA ALA A 166 -0.77 -0.25 -0.49
C ALA A 166 0.68 -0.28 -0.98
N ALA A 167 1.03 -1.29 -1.77
CA ALA A 167 2.26 -1.32 -2.55
C ALA A 167 1.96 -1.64 -4.02
N PRO A 168 2.50 -0.84 -4.96
CA PRO A 168 2.39 -1.15 -6.37
C PRO A 168 3.15 -2.44 -6.69
N ILE A 169 2.67 -3.17 -7.68
CA ILE A 169 3.31 -4.34 -8.29
C ILE A 169 3.83 -3.91 -9.65
N PHE A 170 5.10 -4.18 -9.97
CA PHE A 170 5.72 -3.77 -11.23
C PHE A 170 5.92 -4.93 -12.22
N ASP A 171 5.84 -4.62 -13.51
CA ASP A 171 6.41 -5.47 -14.56
C ASP A 171 7.94 -5.34 -14.63
N VAL A 172 8.57 -6.19 -15.44
CA VAL A 172 10.01 -6.19 -15.70
C VAL A 172 10.55 -4.90 -16.35
N ARG A 173 9.65 -4.03 -16.84
CA ARG A 173 9.98 -2.72 -17.43
C ARG A 173 9.80 -1.58 -16.43
N GLY A 174 9.36 -1.87 -15.20
CA GLY A 174 9.09 -0.89 -14.15
C GLY A 174 7.75 -0.16 -14.29
N ASN A 175 6.80 -0.69 -15.05
CA ASN A 175 5.43 -0.16 -15.09
C ASN A 175 4.61 -0.81 -13.98
N VAL A 176 3.77 -0.03 -13.32
CA VAL A 176 2.77 -0.56 -12.39
C VAL A 176 1.79 -1.42 -13.20
N VAL A 177 1.55 -2.66 -12.76
CA VAL A 177 0.57 -3.57 -13.36
C VAL A 177 -0.62 -3.84 -12.45
N GLY A 178 -0.49 -3.53 -11.16
CA GLY A 178 -1.53 -3.66 -10.16
C GLY A 178 -1.06 -3.14 -8.81
N VAL A 179 -1.91 -3.28 -7.80
CA VAL A 179 -1.60 -2.88 -6.42
C VAL A 179 -2.02 -3.98 -5.48
N LEU A 180 -1.14 -4.30 -4.53
CA LEU A 180 -1.47 -5.10 -3.35
C LEU A 180 -1.75 -4.13 -2.20
N ASP A 181 -2.92 -4.24 -1.57
CA ASP A 181 -3.31 -3.39 -0.46
C ASP A 181 -3.78 -4.22 0.73
N VAL A 182 -3.50 -3.73 1.93
CA VAL A 182 -4.14 -4.19 3.17
C VAL A 182 -4.93 -3.03 3.75
N THR A 183 -6.23 -3.25 3.88
CA THR A 183 -7.17 -2.30 4.44
C THR A 183 -7.77 -2.83 5.73
N GLY A 184 -7.92 -1.95 6.71
CA GLY A 184 -8.41 -2.27 8.05
C GLY A 184 -9.17 -1.13 8.70
N ASP A 185 -9.70 -1.40 9.90
CA ASP A 185 -10.25 -0.35 10.78
C ASP A 185 -9.11 0.53 11.33
N GLN A 186 -9.27 1.85 11.30
CA GLN A 186 -8.26 2.80 11.76
C GLN A 186 -7.79 2.55 13.20
N HIS A 187 -8.63 1.97 14.06
CA HIS A 187 -8.28 1.66 15.45
C HIS A 187 -7.29 0.49 15.57
N ASN A 188 -7.16 -0.32 14.52
CA ASN A 188 -6.25 -1.46 14.44
C ASN A 188 -5.00 -1.15 13.60
N PHE A 189 -4.57 0.12 13.57
CA PHE A 189 -3.37 0.50 12.83
C PHE A 189 -2.12 -0.18 13.39
N HIS A 190 -1.53 -1.05 12.58
CA HIS A 190 -0.27 -1.73 12.89
C HIS A 190 0.86 -1.18 12.02
N LYS A 191 1.89 -0.60 12.65
CA LYS A 191 3.06 -0.02 11.97
C LYS A 191 3.79 -1.01 11.05
N HIS A 192 3.65 -2.31 11.31
CA HIS A 192 4.29 -3.37 10.54
C HIS A 192 3.52 -3.78 9.29
N THR A 193 2.25 -3.38 9.13
CA THR A 193 1.43 -3.76 7.97
C THR A 193 2.06 -3.30 6.66
N MET A 194 2.52 -2.04 6.60
CA MET A 194 3.21 -1.54 5.40
C MET A 194 4.48 -2.34 5.09
N ALA A 195 5.25 -2.76 6.11
CA ALA A 195 6.44 -3.58 5.88
C ALA A 195 6.06 -4.95 5.28
N LEU A 196 5.02 -5.60 5.80
CA LEU A 196 4.51 -6.86 5.26
C LEU A 196 4.04 -6.69 3.81
N VAL A 197 3.20 -5.69 3.53
CA VAL A 197 2.69 -5.42 2.18
C VAL A 197 3.83 -5.17 1.18
N ARG A 198 4.85 -4.40 1.58
CA ARG A 198 6.02 -4.13 0.73
C ARG A 198 6.86 -5.36 0.44
N MET A 199 7.00 -6.26 1.41
CA MET A 199 7.75 -7.52 1.23
C MET A 199 6.95 -8.54 0.41
N SER A 200 5.62 -8.46 0.45
CA SER A 200 4.72 -9.31 -0.32
C SER A 200 4.56 -8.85 -1.76
N ALA A 201 4.47 -7.54 -2.02
CA ALA A 201 4.35 -7.01 -3.37
C ALA A 201 5.62 -7.35 -4.18
N PRO A 202 5.51 -8.04 -5.33
CA PRO A 202 6.67 -8.32 -6.18
C PRO A 202 7.30 -7.00 -6.66
N ASN A 203 8.40 -6.60 -6.02
CA ASN A 203 9.11 -5.35 -6.31
C ASN A 203 10.61 -5.60 -6.49
N ASP A 204 11.07 -5.43 -7.74
CA ASP A 204 12.49 -5.38 -8.10
C ASP A 204 13.07 -3.94 -8.09
N ARG A 205 12.50 -3.01 -7.30
CA ARG A 205 13.11 -1.68 -7.13
C ARG A 205 13.16 -1.22 -5.68
N GLU A 206 14.37 -0.85 -5.26
CA GLU A 206 14.56 0.12 -4.18
C GLU A 206 13.94 1.47 -4.55
N PRO A 207 13.38 2.22 -3.58
CA PRO A 207 12.85 3.55 -3.84
C PRO A 207 13.95 4.44 -4.42
N ALA A 208 13.72 4.97 -5.62
CA ALA A 208 14.58 6.01 -6.17
C ALA A 208 14.50 7.23 -5.24
N VAL A 209 15.57 7.50 -4.50
CA VAL A 209 15.76 8.77 -3.80
C VAL A 209 15.66 9.87 -4.87
N ARG A 210 14.53 10.60 -4.92
CA ARG A 210 14.41 11.77 -5.80
C ARG A 210 15.46 12.77 -5.32
N GLY A 211 16.45 13.03 -6.18
CA GLY A 211 17.59 13.88 -5.86
C GLY A 211 17.15 15.28 -5.49
N SER A 212 17.73 15.80 -4.41
CA SER A 212 17.77 17.22 -4.10
C SER A 212 18.43 17.97 -5.26
N LEU A 213 17.67 18.83 -5.92
CA LEU A 213 18.19 19.90 -6.78
C LEU A 213 18.12 21.22 -6.01
#